data_AF-A0A7Y4UI99-F1
#
_entry.id   AF-A0A7Y4UI99-F1
#
_cell.length_a   1.000
_cell.length_b   1.000
_cell.length_c   1.000
_cell.angle_alpha   90.00
_cell.angle_beta   90.00
_cell.angle_gamma   90.00
#
_symmetry.space_group_name_H-M   'P 1'
#
loop_
_entity.id
_entity.type
_entity.pdbx_description
1 polymer ?
#
loop_
_entity_poly.entity_id
_entity_poly.type
_entity_poly.pdbx_seq_one_letter_code
_entity_poly.pdbx_strand_id
1 'polypeptide(L)'
;SAADCFQGLGYRITPLPLQNDNTGNRWQSFTAQRQDERLHIRERIYETHGAQSWSDVSAWYWQALLGRTTGSWWAVTVAEVSPH
;
A
#
# COMPACT_ATOMS: atom_id res chain seq x y z
N SER A 1 -5.10 3.12 6.18
CA SER A 1 -4.24 2.40 5.20
C SER A 1 -4.52 0.91 5.31
N ALA A 2 -3.95 0.07 4.44
CA ALA A 2 -4.07 -1.39 4.60
C ALA A 2 -3.55 -1.83 5.98
N ALA A 3 -2.47 -1.22 6.49
CA ALA A 3 -1.93 -1.53 7.82
C ALA A 3 -2.96 -1.39 8.94
N ASP A 4 -3.77 -0.32 8.93
CA ASP A 4 -4.82 -0.10 9.93
C ASP A 4 -5.91 -1.19 9.85
N CYS A 5 -6.28 -1.61 8.63
CA CYS A 5 -7.24 -2.69 8.42
C CYS A 5 -6.71 -4.03 8.99
N PHE A 6 -5.46 -4.38 8.68
CA PHE A 6 -4.85 -5.61 9.19
C PHE A 6 -4.68 -5.57 10.72
N GLN A 7 -4.33 -4.42 11.29
CA GLN A 7 -4.30 -4.25 12.74
C GLN A 7 -5.67 -4.47 13.38
N GLY A 8 -6.74 -3.93 12.78
CA GLY A 8 -8.13 -4.18 13.20
C GLY A 8 -8.56 -5.64 13.11
N LEU A 9 -7.97 -6.42 12.20
CA LEU A 9 -8.17 -7.86 12.06
C LEU A 9 -7.32 -8.71 13.04
N GLY A 10 -6.57 -8.06 13.93
CA GLY A 10 -5.77 -8.70 14.97
C GLY A 10 -4.35 -9.08 14.56
N TYR A 11 -3.84 -8.54 13.45
CA TYR A 11 -2.44 -8.73 13.06
C TYR A 11 -1.52 -7.75 13.79
N ARG A 12 -0.32 -8.22 14.13
CA ARG A 12 0.81 -7.36 14.48
C ARG A 12 1.45 -6.84 13.20
N ILE A 13 1.56 -5.53 13.08
CA ILE A 13 2.17 -4.85 11.92
C ILE A 13 3.63 -4.52 12.23
N THR A 14 4.52 -4.86 11.30
CA THR A 14 5.92 -4.40 11.31
C THR A 14 6.18 -3.64 10.01
N PRO A 15 6.47 -2.32 10.07
CA PRO A 15 6.78 -1.53 8.89
C PRO A 15 8.02 -2.07 8.17
N LEU A 16 8.00 -2.00 6.85
CA LEU A 16 9.15 -2.31 5.99
C LEU A 16 9.53 -1.06 5.17
N PRO A 17 10.77 -1.03 4.62
CA PRO A 17 11.16 0.02 3.68
C PRO A 17 10.22 0.08 2.47
N LEU A 18 10.15 1.25 1.83
CA LEU A 18 9.46 1.40 0.56
C LEU A 18 10.10 0.48 -0.48
N GLN A 19 9.27 -0.24 -1.24
CA GLN A 19 9.73 -1.18 -2.25
C GLN A 19 9.47 -0.64 -3.64
N ASN A 20 10.39 -0.95 -4.56
CA ASN A 20 10.19 -0.72 -5.98
C ASN A 20 9.96 -2.06 -6.66
N ASP A 21 8.93 -2.16 -7.51
CA ASP A 21 8.77 -3.34 -8.36
C ASP A 21 9.66 -3.27 -9.61
N ASN A 22 9.68 -4.35 -10.40
CA ASN A 22 10.48 -4.45 -11.63
C ASN A 22 10.09 -3.42 -12.71
N THR A 23 8.95 -2.76 -12.56
CA THR A 23 8.47 -1.71 -13.45
C THR A 23 8.71 -0.30 -12.88
N GLY A 24 9.41 -0.20 -11.75
CA GLY A 24 9.77 1.07 -11.11
C GLY A 24 8.67 1.70 -10.27
N ASN A 25 7.53 1.01 -10.05
CA ASN A 25 6.50 1.58 -9.18
C ASN A 25 6.90 1.43 -7.72
N ARG A 26 6.61 2.49 -6.96
CA ARG A 26 6.90 2.55 -5.53
C ARG A 26 5.70 2.09 -4.70
N TRP A 27 5.96 1.22 -3.75
CA TRP A 27 4.98 0.60 -2.86
C TRP A 27 5.33 0.88 -1.41
N GLN A 28 4.31 1.17 -0.60
CA GLN A 28 4.43 0.99 0.85
C GLN A 28 4.36 -0.50 1.16
N SER A 29 5.13 -0.93 2.16
CA SER A 29 5.15 -2.33 2.55
C SER A 29 5.26 -2.51 4.06
N PHE A 30 4.71 -3.62 4.55
CA PHE A 30 4.78 -4.05 5.93
C PHE A 30 4.58 -5.56 6.01
N THR A 31 5.04 -6.18 7.10
CA THR A 31 4.61 -7.55 7.44
C THR A 31 3.44 -7.52 8.40
N ALA A 32 2.45 -8.37 8.17
CA ALA A 32 1.36 -8.64 9.10
C ALA A 32 1.52 -10.05 9.66
N GLN A 33 1.63 -10.18 10.98
CA GLN A 33 1.77 -11.47 11.67
C GLN A 33 0.58 -11.74 12.59
N ARG A 34 0.00 -12.94 12.51
CA ARG A 34 -1.00 -13.43 13.46
C ARG A 34 -0.88 -14.94 13.60
N GLN A 35 -0.61 -15.43 14.81
CA GLN A 35 -0.32 -16.86 15.05
C GLN A 35 0.79 -17.34 14.09
N ASP A 36 0.55 -18.43 13.36
CA ASP A 36 1.49 -19.02 12.41
C ASP A 36 1.43 -18.39 11.00
N GLU A 37 0.54 -17.41 10.80
CA GLU A 37 0.38 -16.71 9.53
C GLU A 37 1.24 -15.45 9.47
N ARG A 38 2.14 -15.42 8.47
CA ARG A 38 2.95 -14.25 8.12
C ARG A 38 2.63 -13.80 6.71
N LEU A 39 2.22 -12.55 6.57
CA LEU A 39 1.95 -11.93 5.27
C LEU A 39 2.93 -10.79 5.02
N HIS A 40 3.40 -10.70 3.78
CA HIS A 40 4.04 -9.52 3.24
C HIS A 40 3.00 -8.73 2.46
N ILE A 41 2.73 -7.51 2.91
CA ILE A 41 1.73 -6.64 2.32
C ILE A 41 2.43 -5.51 1.58
N ARG A 42 1.96 -5.23 0.36
CA ARG A 42 2.35 -4.07 -0.43
C ARG A 42 1.10 -3.29 -0.83
N GLU A 43 1.10 -1.98 -0.62
CA GLU A 43 0.00 -1.11 -1.08
C GLU A 43 0.52 0.10 -1.86
N ARG A 44 -0.31 0.54 -2.82
CA ARG A 44 -0.10 1.78 -3.57
C ARG A 44 -1.42 2.34 -4.08
N ILE A 45 -1.43 3.63 -4.37
CA ILE A 45 -2.48 4.31 -5.13
C ILE A 45 -1.86 4.87 -6.41
N TYR A 46 -2.52 4.75 -7.56
CA TYR A 46 -2.00 5.30 -8.82
C TYR A 46 -3.12 5.72 -9.78
N GLU A 47 -2.83 6.66 -10.67
CA GLU A 47 -3.74 7.09 -11.72
C GLU A 47 -3.88 6.05 -12.84
N THR A 48 -5.08 5.87 -13.39
CA THR A 48 -5.32 4.89 -14.47
C THR A 48 -4.62 5.27 -15.78
N HIS A 49 -4.57 6.57 -16.08
CA HIS A 49 -4.05 7.11 -17.34
C HIS A 49 -2.95 8.16 -17.14
N GLY A 50 -2.45 8.27 -15.91
CA GLY A 50 -1.47 9.29 -15.52
C GLY A 50 -0.21 8.68 -14.93
N ALA A 51 0.78 9.55 -14.71
CA ALA A 51 2.08 9.14 -14.18
C ALA A 51 2.14 9.23 -12.65
N GLN A 52 1.10 9.74 -11.99
CA GLN A 52 1.13 9.91 -10.54
C GLN A 52 0.87 8.58 -9.81
N SER A 53 1.65 8.38 -8.76
CA SER A 53 1.57 7.23 -7.87
C SER A 53 1.93 7.67 -6.45
N TRP A 54 1.24 7.11 -5.48
CA TRP A 54 1.36 7.41 -4.06
C TRP A 54 1.52 6.12 -3.29
N SER A 55 2.54 6.07 -2.43
CA SER A 55 2.75 4.98 -1.48
C SER A 55 2.08 5.27 -0.13
N ASP A 56 1.56 6.47 0.09
CA ASP A 56 0.87 6.86 1.30
C ASP A 56 -0.53 7.39 0.97
N VAL A 57 -1.52 6.94 1.75
CA VAL A 57 -2.93 7.32 1.56
C VAL A 57 -3.13 8.82 1.81
N SER A 58 -2.43 9.40 2.78
CA SER A 58 -2.57 10.82 3.12
C SER A 58 -2.03 11.71 1.98
N ALA A 59 -0.89 11.31 1.39
CA ALA A 59 -0.31 11.99 0.24
C ALA A 59 -1.29 12.03 -0.96
N TRP A 60 -1.94 10.90 -1.27
CA TRP A 60 -2.99 10.86 -2.29
C TRP A 60 -4.19 11.74 -1.89
N TYR A 61 -4.70 11.60 -0.66
CA TYR A 61 -5.90 12.31 -0.18
C TYR A 61 -5.78 13.83 -0.38
N TRP A 62 -4.65 14.42 0.02
CA TRP A 62 -4.46 15.87 -0.10
C TRP A 62 -4.35 16.32 -1.57
N GLN A 63 -3.73 15.54 -2.44
CA GLN A 63 -3.67 15.87 -3.87
C GLN A 63 -5.07 15.77 -4.50
N ALA A 64 -5.84 14.73 -4.16
CA ALA A 64 -7.19 14.55 -4.67
C ALA A 64 -8.12 15.67 -4.17
N LEU A 65 -8.10 15.98 -2.87
CA LEU A 65 -8.91 17.03 -2.27
C LEU A 65 -8.63 18.41 -2.88
N LEU A 66 -7.36 18.70 -3.19
CA LEU A 66 -6.95 19.96 -3.81
C LEU A 66 -7.12 19.99 -5.34
N GLY A 67 -7.74 18.96 -5.94
CA GLY A 67 -7.97 18.87 -7.38
C GLY A 67 -6.70 18.70 -8.22
N ARG A 68 -5.65 18.09 -7.65
CA ARG A 68 -4.33 17.90 -8.28
C ARG A 68 -4.11 16.51 -8.87
N THR A 69 -5.09 15.63 -8.74
CA THR A 69 -5.14 14.32 -9.41
C THR A 69 -5.98 14.42 -10.68
N THR A 70 -5.60 13.69 -11.71
CA THR A 70 -6.28 13.65 -13.00
C THR A 70 -6.93 12.28 -13.25
N GLY A 71 -8.23 12.29 -13.50
CA GLY A 71 -8.99 11.07 -13.81
C GLY A 71 -9.14 10.09 -12.64
N SER A 72 -9.52 8.86 -12.98
CA SER A 72 -9.74 7.80 -12.00
C SER A 72 -8.44 7.21 -11.48
N TRP A 73 -8.42 6.87 -10.20
CA TRP A 73 -7.30 6.22 -9.52
C TRP A 73 -7.68 4.81 -9.04
N TRP A 74 -6.67 3.98 -8.85
CA TRP A 74 -6.77 2.65 -8.25
C TRP A 74 -6.04 2.64 -6.92
N ALA A 75 -6.66 2.08 -5.89
CA ALA A 75 -5.99 1.67 -4.66
C ALA A 75 -5.79 0.15 -4.70
N VAL A 76 -4.53 -0.30 -4.69
CA VAL A 76 -4.18 -1.70 -4.81
C VAL A 76 -3.45 -2.16 -3.55
N THR A 77 -3.90 -3.29 -3.00
CA THR A 77 -3.23 -4.03 -1.93
C THR A 77 -2.90 -5.42 -2.42
N VAL A 78 -1.64 -5.82 -2.29
CA VAL A 78 -1.16 -7.16 -2.57
C VAL A 78 -0.77 -7.79 -1.24
N ALA A 79 -1.35 -8.96 -0.94
CA ALA A 79 -1.04 -9.74 0.25
C ALA A 79 -0.44 -11.08 -0.18
N GLU A 80 0.79 -11.35 0.20
CA GLU A 80 1.53 -12.55 -0.15
C GLU A 80 1.94 -13.29 1.12
N VAL A 81 1.75 -14.62 1.15
CA VAL A 81 2.27 -15.43 2.25
C VAL A 81 3.79 -15.35 2.24
N SER A 82 4.37 -14.95 3.37
CA SER A 82 5.81 -14.99 3.55
C SER A 82 6.22 -16.32 4.18
N PRO A 83 7.23 -17.01 3.63
CA PRO A 83 7.82 -18.14 4.32
C PRO A 83 8.35 -17.71 5.70
N HIS A 84 8.32 -18.63 6.65
CA HIS A 84 8.98 -18.48 7.95
C HIS A 84 10.50 -18.45 7.80
#